data_AF-A0A445JUP0-F1
#
_entry.id   AF-A0A445JUP0-F1
#
_cell.length_a   1.000
_cell.length_b   1.000
_cell.length_c   1.000
_cell.angle_alpha   90.00
_cell.angle_beta   90.00
_cell.angle_gamma   90.00
#
_symmetry.space_group_name_H-M   'P 1'
#
loop_
_entity.id
_entity.type
_entity.pdbx_description
1 polymer ?
#
loop_
_entity_poly.entity_id
_entity_poly.type
_entity_poly.pdbx_seq_one_letter_code
_entity_poly.pdbx_strand_id
1 'polypeptide(L)'
;MPMKPDVYVWGALLGGCRMHGNVELGEKVAHHLIDLEPHNHAFYVNWCDIYAKAGMFDAAKRIRNLMKEKRIEKKIPGCSMIEIDGEVQEFSAGGSSELPMKELVLVLNGLSNEMNI
;
A
#
# COMPACT_ATOMS: atom_id res chain seq x y z
N MET A 1 0.73 -22.87 -21.79
CA MET A 1 -0.68 -22.76 -21.36
C MET A 1 -1.48 -22.36 -22.60
N PRO A 2 -2.40 -23.20 -23.12
CA PRO A 2 -3.11 -22.91 -24.37
C PRO A 2 -4.29 -21.94 -24.21
N MET A 3 -4.64 -21.54 -22.98
CA MET A 3 -5.73 -20.61 -22.67
C MET A 3 -5.18 -19.23 -22.31
N LYS A 4 -5.99 -18.18 -22.53
CA LYS A 4 -5.65 -16.83 -22.09
C LYS A 4 -5.58 -16.78 -20.56
N PRO A 5 -4.50 -16.25 -19.95
CA PRO A 5 -4.42 -16.12 -18.51
C PRO A 5 -5.56 -15.24 -17.97
N ASP A 6 -6.15 -15.66 -16.86
CA ASP A 6 -7.18 -14.90 -16.16
C ASP A 6 -6.57 -13.86 -15.21
N VAL A 7 -7.43 -13.08 -14.57
CA VAL A 7 -7.04 -12.04 -13.60
C VAL A 7 -6.20 -12.61 -12.44
N TYR A 8 -6.42 -13.86 -12.05
CA TYR A 8 -5.69 -14.50 -10.95
C TYR A 8 -4.26 -14.82 -11.33
N VAL A 9 -4.04 -15.35 -12.54
CA VAL A 9 -2.69 -15.63 -13.06
C VAL A 9 -1.89 -14.33 -13.22
N TRP A 10 -2.50 -13.28 -13.77
CA TRP A 10 -1.85 -11.97 -13.85
C TRP A 10 -1.60 -11.36 -12.47
N GLY A 11 -2.54 -11.50 -11.53
CA GLY A 11 -2.39 -11.06 -10.14
C GLY A 11 -1.23 -11.76 -9.43
N ALA A 12 -1.07 -13.06 -9.64
CA ALA A 12 0.07 -13.83 -9.12
C ALA A 12 1.40 -13.32 -9.71
N LEU A 13 1.43 -13.01 -11.01
CA LEU A 13 2.62 -12.44 -11.65
C LEU A 13 2.96 -11.05 -11.10
N LEU A 14 1.95 -10.19 -10.85
CA LEU A 14 2.16 -8.88 -10.22
C LEU A 14 2.74 -9.04 -8.80
N GLY A 15 2.22 -10.00 -8.03
CA GLY A 15 2.75 -10.36 -6.71
C GLY A 15 4.21 -10.80 -6.78
N GLY A 16 4.58 -11.61 -7.77
CA GLY A 16 5.98 -11.98 -8.03
C GLY A 16 6.86 -10.78 -8.37
N CYS A 17 6.40 -9.88 -9.24
CA CYS A 17 7.12 -8.65 -9.58
C CYS A 17 7.37 -7.78 -8.34
N ARG A 18 6.38 -7.68 -7.46
CA ARG A 18 6.46 -7.00 -6.15
C ARG A 18 7.44 -7.65 -5.18
N MET A 19 7.52 -8.98 -5.18
CA MET A 19 8.44 -9.71 -4.31
C MET A 19 9.89 -9.59 -4.78
N HIS A 20 10.12 -9.60 -6.09
CA HIS A 20 11.47 -9.60 -6.68
C HIS A 20 11.94 -8.24 -7.19
N GLY A 21 11.13 -7.18 -7.04
CA GLY A 21 11.51 -5.81 -7.42
C GLY A 21 11.59 -5.58 -8.94
N ASN A 22 10.86 -6.36 -9.74
CA ASN A 22 10.85 -6.16 -11.20
C ASN A 22 9.86 -5.04 -11.57
N VAL A 23 10.38 -3.81 -11.65
CA VAL A 23 9.58 -2.61 -11.90
C VAL A 23 8.94 -2.60 -13.29
N GLU A 24 9.73 -2.87 -14.34
CA GLU A 24 9.26 -2.78 -15.72
C GLU A 24 8.14 -3.78 -16.02
N LEU A 25 8.32 -5.03 -15.60
CA LEU A 25 7.28 -6.05 -15.79
C LEU A 25 6.08 -5.77 -14.87
N GLY A 26 6.34 -5.37 -13.63
CA GLY A 26 5.32 -5.03 -12.65
C GLY A 26 4.36 -3.95 -13.16
N GLU A 27 4.90 -2.91 -13.79
CA GLU A 27 4.12 -1.83 -14.38
C GLU A 27 3.22 -2.32 -15.53
N LYS A 28 3.76 -3.12 -16.46
CA LYS A 28 2.98 -3.67 -17.58
C LYS A 28 1.83 -4.55 -17.09
N VAL A 29 2.11 -5.40 -16.10
CA VAL A 29 1.10 -6.30 -15.51
C VAL A 29 0.05 -5.52 -14.73
N ALA A 30 0.45 -4.49 -13.96
CA ALA A 30 -0.47 -3.64 -13.23
C ALA A 30 -1.44 -2.89 -14.17
N HIS A 31 -0.94 -2.32 -15.27
CA HIS A 31 -1.80 -1.69 -16.28
C HIS A 31 -2.80 -2.69 -16.87
N HIS A 32 -2.33 -3.88 -17.27
CA HIS A 32 -3.22 -4.90 -17.82
C HIS A 32 -4.35 -5.30 -16.85
N LEU A 33 -4.01 -5.48 -15.57
CA LEU A 33 -4.97 -5.81 -14.52
C LEU A 33 -5.96 -4.67 -14.25
N ILE A 34 -5.49 -3.41 -14.29
CA ILE A 34 -6.35 -2.22 -14.13
C ILE A 34 -7.31 -2.07 -15.31
N ASP A 35 -6.89 -2.40 -16.53
CA ASP A 35 -7.77 -2.40 -17.71
C ASP A 35 -8.86 -3.47 -17.60
N LEU A 36 -8.56 -4.60 -16.94
CA LEU A 36 -9.52 -5.69 -16.71
C LEU A 36 -10.48 -5.40 -15.55
N GLU A 37 -9.97 -5.00 -14.38
CA GLU A 37 -10.79 -4.68 -13.19
C GLU A 37 -10.33 -3.36 -12.56
N PRO A 38 -10.79 -2.20 -13.08
CA PRO A 38 -10.29 -0.89 -12.67
C PRO A 38 -10.60 -0.52 -11.21
N HIS A 39 -11.54 -1.22 -10.58
CA HIS A 39 -11.95 -0.97 -9.19
C HIS A 39 -11.24 -1.87 -8.16
N ASN A 40 -10.37 -2.77 -8.60
CA ASN A 40 -9.64 -3.64 -7.70
C ASN A 40 -8.43 -2.91 -7.08
N HIS A 41 -8.58 -2.47 -5.84
CA HIS A 41 -7.56 -1.70 -5.12
C HIS A 41 -6.22 -2.44 -4.98
N ALA A 42 -6.22 -3.78 -5.00
CA ALA A 42 -5.00 -4.57 -4.82
C ALA A 42 -3.97 -4.31 -5.93
N PHE A 43 -4.41 -4.05 -7.17
CA PHE A 43 -3.52 -3.83 -8.30
C PHE A 43 -2.74 -2.52 -8.15
N TYR A 44 -3.44 -1.44 -7.78
CA TYR A 44 -2.83 -0.14 -7.51
C TYR A 44 -1.87 -0.19 -6.31
N VAL A 45 -2.26 -0.91 -5.26
CA VAL A 45 -1.44 -1.05 -4.04
C VAL A 45 -0.15 -1.83 -4.33
N ASN A 46 -0.24 -2.94 -5.07
CA ASN A 46 0.94 -3.71 -5.46
C ASN A 46 1.86 -2.91 -6.39
N TRP A 47 1.30 -2.12 -7.31
CA TRP A 47 2.09 -1.24 -8.17
C TRP A 47 2.79 -0.12 -7.39
N CYS A 48 2.11 0.50 -6.41
CA CYS A 48 2.73 1.42 -5.47
C CYS A 48 3.90 0.77 -4.72
N ASP A 49 3.72 -0.45 -4.23
CA ASP A 49 4.74 -1.17 -3.46
C ASP A 49 5.97 -1.50 -4.31
N ILE A 50 5.77 -1.88 -5.58
CA ILE A 50 6.85 -2.10 -6.55
C ILE A 50 7.71 -0.85 -6.70
N TYR A 51 7.09 0.32 -6.92
CA TYR A 51 7.84 1.58 -7.00
C TYR A 51 8.51 1.96 -5.68
N ALA A 52 7.81 1.80 -4.55
CA ALA A 52 8.35 2.15 -3.23
C ALA A 52 9.59 1.32 -2.89
N LYS A 53 9.57 0.01 -3.16
CA LYS A 53 10.73 -0.88 -2.96
C LYS A 53 11.92 -0.53 -3.85
N ALA A 54 11.67 0.06 -5.01
CA ALA A 54 12.70 0.58 -5.91
C ALA A 54 13.18 2.00 -5.53
N GLY A 55 12.71 2.59 -4.43
CA GLY A 55 13.02 3.98 -4.06
C GLY A 55 12.35 5.04 -4.92
N MET A 56 11.43 4.66 -5.80
CA MET A 56 10.73 5.54 -6.74
C MET A 56 9.49 6.17 -6.07
N PHE A 57 9.70 6.90 -4.98
CA PHE A 57 8.60 7.41 -4.14
C PHE A 57 7.65 8.37 -4.88
N ASP A 58 8.16 9.16 -5.82
CA ASP A 58 7.33 10.03 -6.66
C ASP A 58 6.41 9.23 -7.58
N ALA A 59 6.88 8.11 -8.13
CA ALA A 59 6.06 7.21 -8.93
C ALA A 59 4.98 6.55 -8.07
N ALA A 60 5.34 6.05 -6.88
CA ALA A 60 4.37 5.52 -5.93
C ALA A 60 3.33 6.58 -5.52
N LYS A 61 3.74 7.85 -5.34
CA LYS A 61 2.84 8.97 -5.04
C LYS A 61 1.85 9.24 -6.18
N ARG A 62 2.30 9.18 -7.45
CA ARG A 62 1.40 9.31 -8.62
C ARG A 62 0.31 8.24 -8.61
N ILE A 63 0.67 6.99 -8.32
CA ILE A 63 -0.32 5.90 -8.27
C ILE A 63 -1.29 6.09 -7.08
N ARG A 64 -0.82 6.55 -5.92
CA ARG A 64 -1.70 6.91 -4.79
C ARG A 64 -2.66 8.05 -5.14
N ASN A 65 -2.21 9.05 -5.89
CA ASN A 65 -3.08 10.14 -6.35
C ASN A 65 -4.12 9.63 -7.34
N LEU A 66 -3.73 8.77 -8.29
CA LEU A 66 -4.64 8.11 -9.22
C LEU A 66 -5.74 7.33 -8.48
N MET A 67 -5.39 6.62 -7.40
CA MET A 67 -6.38 5.94 -6.56
C MET A 67 -7.39 6.94 -5.96
N LYS A 68 -6.93 8.08 -5.43
CA LYS A 68 -7.81 9.13 -4.88
C LYS A 68 -8.73 9.71 -5.95
N GLU A 69 -8.19 10.04 -7.13
CA GLU A 69 -8.94 10.58 -8.27
C GLU A 69 -10.05 9.61 -8.70
N LYS A 70 -9.75 8.31 -8.73
CA LYS A 70 -10.69 7.24 -9.08
C LYS A 70 -11.55 6.75 -7.92
N ARG A 71 -11.44 7.34 -6.72
CA ARG A 71 -12.12 6.89 -5.49
C ARG A 71 -11.91 5.39 -5.19
N ILE A 72 -10.70 4.91 -5.48
CA ILE A 72 -10.28 3.54 -5.16
C ILE A 72 -9.74 3.53 -3.75
N GLU A 73 -10.50 2.92 -2.85
CA GLU A 73 -10.15 2.82 -1.45
C GLU A 73 -9.75 1.39 -1.09
N LYS A 74 -8.77 1.26 -0.19
CA LYS A 74 -8.55 -0.02 0.47
C LYS A 74 -9.77 -0.31 1.33
N LYS A 75 -10.43 -1.43 1.08
CA LYS A 75 -11.63 -1.82 1.84
C LYS A 75 -11.34 -1.95 3.34
N ILE A 76 -10.13 -2.39 3.68
CA ILE A 76 -9.64 -2.49 5.05
C ILE A 76 -8.32 -1.72 5.11
N PRO A 77 -8.25 -0.59 5.83
CA PRO A 77 -6.98 0.10 6.05
C PRO A 77 -6.04 -0.78 6.86
N GLY A 78 -4.74 -0.55 6.73
CA GLY A 78 -3.77 -1.18 7.63
C GLY A 78 -4.00 -0.65 9.05
N CYS A 79 -4.06 -1.55 10.03
CA CYS A 79 -4.12 -1.22 11.43
C CYS A 79 -2.86 -1.70 12.15
N SER A 80 -2.48 -0.98 13.21
CA SER A 80 -1.50 -1.38 14.20
C SER A 80 -2.16 -1.30 15.57
N MET A 81 -1.72 -2.13 16.51
CA MET A 81 -2.30 -2.19 17.85
C MET A 81 -1.19 -2.27 18.88
N ILE A 82 -1.38 -1.62 20.02
CA ILE A 82 -0.53 -1.76 21.21
C ILE A 82 -1.42 -1.99 22.43
N GLU A 83 -0.95 -2.79 23.38
CA GLU A 83 -1.61 -3.01 24.66
C GLU A 83 -0.92 -2.16 25.73
N ILE A 84 -1.70 -1.35 26.46
CA ILE A 84 -1.25 -0.52 27.58
C ILE A 84 -2.17 -0.82 28.76
N ASP A 85 -1.60 -1.28 29.87
CA ASP A 85 -2.33 -1.60 31.10
C ASP A 85 -3.54 -2.54 30.91
N GLY A 86 -3.44 -3.47 29.95
CA GLY A 86 -4.50 -4.42 29.61
C GLY A 86 -5.55 -3.89 28.62
N GLU A 87 -5.43 -2.65 28.15
CA GLU A 87 -6.29 -2.07 27.12
C GLU A 87 -5.59 -2.07 25.75
N VAL A 88 -6.29 -2.59 24.73
CA VAL A 88 -5.81 -2.59 23.34
C VAL A 88 -6.19 -1.30 22.65
N GLN A 89 -5.18 -0.56 22.22
CA GLN A 89 -5.32 0.70 21.50
C GLN A 89 -5.04 0.48 20.01
N GLU A 90 -6.02 0.77 19.15
CA GLU A 90 -5.94 0.56 17.70
C GLU A 90 -5.63 1.86 16.92
N PHE A 91 -4.67 1.76 16.00
CA PHE A 91 -4.19 2.80 15.11
C PHE A 91 -4.44 2.39 13.68
N SER A 92 -5.44 3.00 13.03
CA SER A 92 -5.73 2.74 11.63
C SER A 92 -5.14 3.82 10.72
N ALA A 93 -4.60 3.44 9.57
CA ALA A 93 -4.19 4.36 8.53
C ALA A 93 -5.36 5.21 7.98
N GLY A 94 -6.61 4.79 8.24
CA GLY A 94 -7.83 5.57 7.94
C GLY A 94 -8.23 6.58 9.02
N GLY A 95 -7.45 6.69 10.10
CA GLY A 95 -7.76 7.48 11.29
C GLY A 95 -8.18 6.62 12.48
N SER A 96 -7.85 7.07 13.69
CA SER A 96 -8.30 6.50 14.96
C SER A 96 -9.13 7.55 15.69
N SER A 97 -10.28 7.18 16.22
CA SER A 97 -11.27 8.14 16.75
C SER A 97 -11.05 8.53 18.21
N GLU A 98 -10.22 7.85 19.01
CA GLU A 98 -10.32 7.98 20.48
C GLU A 98 -9.00 7.97 21.27
N LEU A 99 -7.83 7.95 20.62
CA LEU A 99 -6.55 7.84 21.32
C LEU A 99 -5.96 9.18 21.79
N PRO A 100 -5.18 9.21 22.89
CA PRO A 100 -4.34 10.35 23.25
C PRO A 100 -3.14 10.44 22.29
N MET A 101 -3.43 10.76 21.03
CA MET A 101 -2.50 10.90 19.90
C MET A 101 -1.33 11.85 20.21
N LYS A 102 -1.47 12.75 21.18
CA LYS A 102 -0.43 13.74 21.53
C LYS A 102 0.86 13.12 22.04
N GLU A 103 0.78 12.16 22.97
CA GLU A 103 1.97 11.53 23.54
C GLU A 103 2.68 10.64 22.51
N LEU A 104 1.92 9.91 21.71
CA LEU A 104 2.47 9.05 20.68
C LEU A 104 3.11 9.86 19.54
N VAL A 105 2.51 10.99 19.15
CA VAL A 105 3.13 11.94 18.21
C VAL A 105 4.44 12.50 18.78
N LEU A 106 4.51 12.80 20.08
CA LEU A 106 5.76 13.25 20.72
C LEU A 106 6.85 12.17 20.66
N VAL A 107 6.52 10.91 20.94
CA VAL A 107 7.46 9.79 20.86
C VAL A 107 7.92 9.55 19.41
N LEU A 108 7.00 9.54 18.44
CA LEU A 108 7.34 9.37 17.03
C LEU A 108 8.22 10.51 16.50
N ASN A 109 7.96 11.75 16.90
CA ASN A 109 8.81 12.89 16.55
C ASN A 109 10.20 12.75 17.18
N GLY A 110 10.29 12.29 18.43
CA GLY A 110 11.57 11.98 19.08
C GLY A 110 12.38 10.94 18.29
N LEU A 111 11.75 9.83 17.91
CA LEU A 111 12.39 8.77 17.10
C LEU A 111 12.79 9.27 15.70
N SER A 112 11.95 10.07 15.05
CA SER A 112 12.28 10.66 13.73
C SER A 112 13.51 11.55 13.80
N ASN A 113 13.63 12.36 14.88
CA ASN A 113 14.78 13.21 15.12
C ASN A 113 16.07 12.40 15.38
N GLU A 114 15.97 11.27 16.08
CA GLU A 114 17.11 10.36 16.30
C GLU A 114 17.52 9.61 15.02
N MET A 115 16.56 9.32 14.14
CA MET A 115 16.80 8.58 12.90
C MET A 115 17.34 9.45 11.74
N ASN A 116 17.53 10.76 11.91
CA ASN A 116 17.96 11.70 10.85
C ASN A 116 17.17 11.55 9.53
N ILE A 117 15.84 11.40 9.63
CA ILE A 117 14.92 11.45 8.47
C ILE A 117 14.17 12.78 8.51
#